data_AF-A0A415Z589-F1
#
_entry.id   AF-A0A415Z589-F1
#
_cell.length_a   1.000
_cell.length_b   1.000
_cell.length_c   1.000
_cell.angle_alpha   90.00
_cell.angle_beta   90.00
_cell.angle_gamma   90.00
#
_symmetry.space_group_name_H-M   'P 1'
#
loop_
_entity.id
_entity.type
_entity.pdbx_description
1 polymer ?
#
loop_
_entity_poly.entity_id
_entity_poly.type
_entity_poly.pdbx_seq_one_letter_code
_entity_poly.pdbx_strand_id
1 'polypeptide(L)'
;MLKRMPRTIAAEQSLKSGLFKLRDIAACAYGNGKWIQYRDAAGTCKLTMSMGEIVKNASVEDVEVSKALAVLSTGTLPENGVKSMVILLVSLLEKAEKLGCTEADVNAVYALLEYAVNYLPAIAKENGGELLGSVLPYMTLIKPLNKRARELGNERAAATMEYALTTLLLMFTEANGANGYGVYERMKALAPNQFFSLNQVGIERSISVDSPYTDIWTMGFDPIDGTIKDCRDMAYRDKEEDVRNVLLAVKNALQVIWNIAASL
;
A
#
# COMPACT_ATOMS: atom_id res chain seq x y z
N MET A 1 -14.56 38.22 0.78
CA MET A 1 -13.57 37.15 1.06
C MET A 1 -13.28 36.41 -0.23
N LEU A 2 -12.12 36.65 -0.85
CA LEU A 2 -11.65 35.81 -1.97
C LEU A 2 -11.36 34.41 -1.41
N LYS A 3 -12.12 33.40 -1.83
CA LYS A 3 -11.81 31.99 -1.57
C LYS A 3 -10.40 31.74 -2.12
N ARG A 4 -9.41 31.49 -1.25
CA ARG A 4 -8.10 30.98 -1.69
C ARG A 4 -8.38 29.73 -2.52
N MET A 5 -7.97 29.75 -3.79
CA MET A 5 -8.09 28.57 -4.63
C MET A 5 -7.31 27.41 -3.97
N PRO A 6 -7.86 26.20 -3.97
CA PRO A 6 -7.16 25.05 -3.42
C PRO A 6 -5.80 24.90 -4.12
N ARG A 7 -4.70 24.95 -3.36
CA ARG A 7 -3.37 24.69 -3.90
C ARG A 7 -3.19 23.20 -4.05
N THR A 8 -2.77 22.77 -5.24
CA THR A 8 -2.27 21.42 -5.47
C THR A 8 -0.99 21.23 -4.67
N ILE A 9 -0.88 20.12 -3.96
CA ILE A 9 0.34 19.79 -3.21
C ILE A 9 1.20 18.88 -4.08
N ALA A 10 2.48 19.22 -4.21
CA ALA A 10 3.49 18.40 -4.87
C ALA A 10 4.71 18.24 -3.95
N ALA A 11 5.29 17.05 -3.91
CA ALA A 11 6.54 16.83 -3.19
C ALA A 11 7.71 17.51 -3.93
N GLU A 12 8.76 17.90 -3.18
CA GLU A 12 10.00 18.39 -3.77
C GLU A 12 10.55 17.39 -4.79
N GLN A 13 10.91 17.85 -6.00
CA GLN A 13 11.30 16.98 -7.10
C GLN A 13 12.49 16.07 -6.79
N SER A 14 13.52 16.56 -6.09
CA SER A 14 14.68 15.73 -5.72
C SER A 14 14.33 14.67 -4.69
N LEU A 15 13.44 14.98 -3.73
CA LEU A 15 12.96 14.01 -2.75
C LEU A 15 12.15 12.92 -3.43
N LYS A 16 11.25 13.31 -4.33
CA LYS A 16 10.47 12.38 -5.16
C LYS A 16 11.39 11.45 -5.95
N SER A 17 12.39 11.99 -6.66
CA SER A 17 13.35 11.18 -7.43
C SER A 17 14.05 10.12 -6.56
N GLY A 18 14.54 10.52 -5.37
CA GLY A 18 15.16 9.60 -4.42
C GLY A 18 14.23 8.49 -3.92
N LEU A 19 12.98 8.84 -3.61
CA LEU A 19 11.96 7.88 -3.20
C LEU A 19 11.62 6.88 -4.31
N PHE A 20 11.53 7.33 -5.57
CA PHE A 20 11.32 6.44 -6.71
C PHE A 20 12.47 5.44 -6.88
N LYS A 21 13.72 5.88 -6.75
CA LYS A 21 14.89 4.97 -6.77
C LYS A 21 14.81 3.91 -5.67
N LEU A 22 14.44 4.30 -4.44
CA LEU A 22 14.26 3.35 -3.33
C LEU A 22 13.09 2.39 -3.56
N ARG A 23 11.99 2.85 -4.14
CA ARG A 23 10.87 2.00 -4.54
C ARG A 23 11.31 0.96 -5.57
N ASP A 24 12.08 1.35 -6.59
CA ASP A 24 12.50 0.44 -7.65
C ASP A 24 13.42 -0.66 -7.08
N ILE A 25 14.27 -0.33 -6.11
CA ILE A 25 15.05 -1.32 -5.34
C ILE A 25 14.13 -2.24 -4.54
N ALA A 26 13.17 -1.68 -3.80
CA ALA A 26 12.21 -2.46 -3.01
C ALA A 26 11.39 -3.41 -3.89
N ALA A 27 10.91 -2.94 -5.05
CA ALA A 27 10.16 -3.71 -6.03
C ALA A 27 10.99 -4.86 -6.59
N CYS A 28 12.22 -4.61 -7.05
CA CYS A 28 13.11 -5.66 -7.58
C CYS A 28 13.37 -6.81 -6.59
N ALA A 29 13.34 -6.55 -5.28
CA ALA A 29 13.56 -7.52 -4.22
C ALA A 29 12.27 -7.92 -3.46
N TYR A 30 11.09 -7.64 -4.03
CA TYR A 30 9.83 -7.85 -3.33
C TYR A 30 9.36 -9.31 -3.42
N GLY A 31 9.28 -9.99 -2.27
CA GLY A 31 8.72 -11.34 -2.19
C GLY A 31 9.56 -12.48 -2.79
N ASN A 32 10.73 -12.17 -3.35
CA ASN A 32 11.54 -13.12 -4.13
C ASN A 32 12.85 -13.57 -3.42
N GLY A 33 13.04 -13.17 -2.17
CA GLY A 33 14.21 -13.57 -1.37
C GLY A 33 15.56 -13.00 -1.84
N LYS A 34 15.60 -12.07 -2.79
CA LYS A 34 16.86 -11.50 -3.28
C LYS A 34 17.55 -10.64 -2.23
N TRP A 35 18.88 -10.74 -2.19
CA TRP A 35 19.75 -9.86 -1.41
C TRP A 35 19.91 -8.51 -2.10
N ILE A 36 20.00 -7.46 -1.29
CA ILE A 36 20.27 -6.09 -1.72
C ILE A 36 21.64 -5.70 -1.19
N GLN A 37 22.47 -5.14 -2.07
CA GLN A 37 23.78 -4.61 -1.70
C GLN A 37 23.68 -3.12 -1.41
N TYR A 38 24.34 -2.67 -0.34
CA TYR A 38 24.45 -1.25 -0.01
C TYR A 38 25.84 -0.94 0.59
N ARG A 39 26.21 0.35 0.60
CA ARG A 39 27.44 0.84 1.25
C ARG A 39 27.08 1.45 2.60
N ASP A 40 27.79 1.08 3.66
CA ASP A 40 27.60 1.69 4.99
C ASP A 40 28.43 2.98 5.18
N ALA A 41 28.29 3.63 6.35
CA ALA A 41 29.04 4.84 6.67
C ALA A 41 30.57 4.65 6.73
N ALA A 42 31.05 3.42 6.90
CA ALA A 42 32.47 3.09 6.85
C ALA A 42 32.98 2.84 5.41
N GLY A 43 32.11 2.98 4.40
CA GLY A 43 32.43 2.74 3.00
C GLY A 43 32.44 1.25 2.61
N THR A 44 32.00 0.36 3.50
CA THR A 44 32.02 -1.09 3.26
C THR A 44 30.75 -1.55 2.55
N CYS A 45 30.89 -2.43 1.56
CA CYS A 45 29.75 -3.09 0.93
C CYS A 45 29.15 -4.17 1.85
N LYS A 46 27.85 -4.05 2.13
CA LYS A 46 27.06 -4.99 2.94
C LYS A 46 25.95 -5.61 2.07
N LEU A 47 25.50 -6.80 2.47
CA LEU A 47 24.36 -7.49 1.87
C LEU A 47 23.27 -7.65 2.91
N THR A 48 22.03 -7.36 2.54
CA THR A 48 20.86 -7.56 3.40
C THR A 48 19.63 -7.93 2.59
N MET A 49 18.70 -8.67 3.20
CA MET A 49 17.35 -8.85 2.66
C MET A 49 16.37 -7.80 3.22
N SER A 50 16.79 -7.04 4.25
CA SER A 50 15.97 -6.07 4.95
C SER A 50 16.11 -4.67 4.35
N MET A 51 15.01 -4.16 3.79
CA MET A 51 14.95 -2.75 3.36
C MET A 51 15.05 -1.80 4.57
N GLY A 52 14.65 -2.24 5.76
CA GLY A 52 14.79 -1.45 6.98
C GLY A 52 16.25 -1.19 7.35
N GLU A 53 17.14 -2.16 7.12
CA GLU A 53 18.58 -1.97 7.32
C GLU A 53 19.17 -0.98 6.32
N ILE A 54 18.71 -1.00 5.07
CA ILE A 54 19.13 -0.02 4.05
C ILE A 54 18.72 1.37 4.49
N VAL A 55 17.45 1.56 4.90
CA VAL A 55 16.97 2.88 5.34
C VAL A 55 17.81 3.41 6.51
N LYS A 56 18.18 2.56 7.47
CA LYS A 56 18.93 2.97 8.67
C LYS A 56 20.42 3.17 8.46
N ASN A 57 21.05 2.32 7.63
CA ASN A 57 22.50 2.15 7.63
C ASN A 57 23.17 2.55 6.31
N ALA A 58 22.41 2.76 5.23
CA ALA A 58 23.00 3.09 3.95
C ALA A 58 23.58 4.51 3.94
N SER A 59 24.83 4.61 3.49
CA SER A 59 25.50 5.87 3.19
C SER A 59 25.65 5.97 1.67
N VAL A 60 24.96 6.94 1.07
CA VAL A 60 24.88 7.11 -0.38
C VAL A 60 25.39 8.49 -0.77
N GLU A 61 26.17 8.54 -1.85
CA GLU A 61 26.65 9.79 -2.45
C GLU A 61 25.53 10.51 -3.25
N ASP A 62 24.52 9.75 -3.70
CA ASP A 62 23.35 10.28 -4.40
C ASP A 62 22.51 11.14 -3.44
N VAL A 63 22.51 12.45 -3.68
CA VAL A 63 21.81 13.44 -2.86
C VAL A 63 20.30 13.20 -2.80
N GLU A 64 19.69 12.73 -3.90
CA GLU A 64 18.26 12.48 -3.96
C GLU A 64 17.90 11.30 -3.07
N VAL A 65 18.65 10.20 -3.18
CA VAL A 65 18.45 9.01 -2.33
C VAL A 65 18.75 9.35 -0.87
N SER A 66 19.79 10.16 -0.60
CA SER A 66 20.11 10.63 0.75
C SER A 66 18.94 11.39 1.39
N LYS A 67 18.31 12.32 0.65
CA LYS A 67 17.08 13.02 1.11
C LYS A 67 15.95 12.05 1.42
N ALA A 68 15.71 11.08 0.55
CA ALA A 68 14.66 10.08 0.74
C ALA A 68 14.91 9.20 1.97
N LEU A 69 16.15 8.73 2.18
CA LEU A 69 16.55 7.97 3.36
C LEU A 69 16.37 8.79 4.64
N ALA A 70 16.71 10.08 4.62
CA ALA A 70 16.52 10.97 5.76
C ALA A 70 15.04 11.08 6.15
N VAL A 71 14.15 11.28 5.17
CA VAL A 71 12.70 11.33 5.40
C VAL A 71 12.19 10.01 5.98
N LEU A 72 12.54 8.88 5.36
CA LEU A 72 12.09 7.56 5.83
C LEU A 72 12.62 7.23 7.25
N SER A 73 13.78 7.77 7.62
CA SER A 73 14.40 7.56 8.94
C SER A 73 13.80 8.41 10.07
N THR A 74 12.98 9.43 9.75
CA THR A 74 12.36 10.29 10.77
C THR A 74 11.28 9.58 11.60
N GLY A 75 10.66 8.54 11.03
CA GLY A 75 9.60 7.76 11.68
C GLY A 75 10.07 6.41 12.19
N THR A 76 9.22 5.76 13.00
CA THR A 76 9.42 4.36 13.36
C THR A 76 9.16 3.48 12.14
N LEU A 77 10.22 2.83 11.66
CA LEU A 77 10.10 1.82 10.61
C LEU A 77 9.44 0.56 11.16
N PRO A 78 8.55 -0.10 10.38
CA PRO A 78 8.00 -1.37 10.79
C PRO A 78 9.12 -2.43 10.79
N GLU A 79 9.03 -3.40 11.70
CA GLU A 79 10.00 -4.51 11.77
C GLU A 79 9.99 -5.32 10.48
N ASN A 80 8.78 -5.65 9.99
CA ASN A 80 8.56 -6.33 8.72
C ASN A 80 7.78 -5.43 7.74
N GLY A 81 7.92 -5.68 6.44
CA GLY A 81 7.13 -4.98 5.43
C GLY A 81 7.63 -3.60 5.00
N VAL A 82 8.87 -3.22 5.33
CA VAL A 82 9.48 -1.94 4.87
C VAL A 82 9.45 -1.80 3.34
N LYS A 83 9.59 -2.89 2.57
CA LYS A 83 9.43 -2.85 1.10
C LYS A 83 8.01 -2.41 0.71
N SER A 84 6.99 -2.98 1.34
CA SER A 84 5.59 -2.60 1.15
C SER A 84 5.34 -1.14 1.52
N MET A 85 5.91 -0.68 2.66
CA MET A 85 5.83 0.72 3.09
C MET A 85 6.37 1.67 2.01
N VAL A 86 7.57 1.42 1.50
CA VAL A 86 8.18 2.28 0.46
C VAL A 86 7.35 2.26 -0.82
N ILE A 87 6.91 1.09 -1.28
CA ILE A 87 6.09 0.98 -2.50
C ILE A 87 4.76 1.73 -2.35
N LEU A 88 4.06 1.55 -1.24
CA LEU A 88 2.81 2.27 -0.96
C LEU A 88 3.02 3.78 -0.92
N LEU A 89 4.00 4.24 -0.15
CA LEU A 89 4.29 5.66 0.00
C LEU A 89 4.51 6.35 -1.35
N VAL A 90 5.36 5.76 -2.19
CA VAL A 90 5.68 6.34 -3.50
C VAL A 90 4.49 6.29 -4.44
N SER A 91 3.72 5.20 -4.42
CA SER A 91 2.54 5.06 -5.27
C SER A 91 1.44 6.05 -4.90
N LEU A 92 1.26 6.34 -3.59
CA LEU A 92 0.34 7.38 -3.11
C LEU A 92 0.76 8.75 -3.64
N LEU A 93 2.05 9.10 -3.52
CA LEU A 93 2.58 10.39 -4.00
C LEU A 93 2.42 10.54 -5.51
N GLU A 94 2.82 9.53 -6.27
CA GLU A 94 2.71 9.50 -7.72
C GLU A 94 1.28 9.77 -8.19
N LYS A 95 0.31 9.05 -7.60
CA LYS A 95 -1.08 9.17 -7.98
C LYS A 95 -1.71 10.48 -7.50
N ALA A 96 -1.40 10.92 -6.28
CA ALA A 96 -1.90 12.17 -5.74
C ALA A 96 -1.48 13.36 -6.61
N GLU A 97 -0.23 13.40 -7.04
CA GLU A 97 0.27 14.47 -7.91
C GLU A 97 -0.39 14.41 -9.30
N LYS A 98 -0.50 13.22 -9.90
CA LYS A 98 -1.16 13.02 -11.20
C LYS A 98 -2.63 13.45 -11.20
N LEU A 99 -3.32 13.29 -10.07
CA LEU A 99 -4.71 13.71 -9.90
C LEU A 99 -4.87 15.19 -9.51
N GLY A 100 -3.77 15.90 -9.23
CA GLY A 100 -3.81 17.26 -8.71
C GLY A 100 -4.46 17.33 -7.33
N CYS A 101 -4.13 16.39 -6.44
CA CYS A 101 -4.66 16.37 -5.08
C CYS A 101 -4.33 17.66 -4.31
N THR A 102 -5.34 18.14 -3.59
CA THR A 102 -5.28 19.28 -2.69
C THR A 102 -4.97 18.83 -1.26
N GLU A 103 -4.76 19.77 -0.36
CA GLU A 103 -4.61 19.49 1.08
C GLU A 103 -5.80 18.70 1.66
N ALA A 104 -7.03 18.98 1.21
CA ALA A 104 -8.21 18.25 1.64
C ALA A 104 -8.19 16.78 1.17
N ASP A 105 -7.75 16.54 -0.07
CA ASP A 105 -7.61 15.18 -0.61
C ASP A 105 -6.53 14.40 0.16
N VAL A 106 -5.42 15.06 0.48
CA VAL A 106 -4.33 14.54 1.31
C VAL A 106 -4.83 14.16 2.71
N ASN A 107 -5.59 15.04 3.35
CA ASN A 107 -6.19 14.75 4.65
C ASN A 107 -7.16 13.57 4.60
N ALA A 108 -7.92 13.43 3.52
CA ALA A 108 -8.76 12.27 3.29
C ALA A 108 -7.94 10.98 3.12
N VAL A 109 -6.78 11.02 2.46
CA VAL A 109 -5.85 9.87 2.39
C VAL A 109 -5.37 9.45 3.78
N TYR A 110 -5.03 10.39 4.68
CA TYR A 110 -4.68 10.04 6.07
C TYR A 110 -5.84 9.32 6.78
N ALA A 111 -7.06 9.86 6.66
CA ALA A 111 -8.23 9.27 7.29
C ALA A 111 -8.54 7.86 6.73
N LEU A 112 -8.28 7.64 5.44
CA LEU A 112 -8.40 6.32 4.82
C LEU A 112 -7.32 5.34 5.30
N LEU A 113 -6.08 5.79 5.51
CA LEU A 113 -5.02 4.96 6.10
C LEU A 113 -5.37 4.56 7.56
N GLU A 114 -5.89 5.48 8.36
CA GLU A 114 -6.37 5.18 9.72
C GLU A 114 -7.56 4.21 9.70
N TYR A 115 -8.52 4.43 8.80
CA TYR A 115 -9.65 3.53 8.62
C TYR A 115 -9.18 2.13 8.20
N ALA A 116 -8.20 2.03 7.30
CA ALA A 116 -7.63 0.76 6.88
C ALA A 116 -7.04 -0.02 8.07
N VAL A 117 -6.25 0.65 8.90
CA VAL A 117 -5.69 0.07 10.14
C VAL A 117 -6.79 -0.47 11.05
N ASN A 118 -7.87 0.29 11.24
CA ASN A 118 -8.99 -0.11 12.09
C ASN A 118 -9.86 -1.23 11.46
N TYR A 119 -9.76 -1.43 10.15
CA TYR A 119 -10.51 -2.45 9.42
C TYR A 119 -9.78 -3.80 9.37
N LEU A 120 -8.45 -3.83 9.57
CA LEU A 120 -7.67 -5.08 9.55
C LEU A 120 -8.21 -6.18 10.48
N PRO A 121 -8.64 -5.90 11.72
CA PRO A 121 -9.22 -6.94 12.59
C PRO A 121 -10.47 -7.61 12.00
N ALA A 122 -11.27 -6.87 11.22
CA ALA A 122 -12.44 -7.45 10.55
C ALA A 122 -12.01 -8.41 9.43
N ILE A 123 -10.94 -8.10 8.70
CA ILE A 123 -10.35 -9.01 7.69
C ILE A 123 -9.78 -10.25 8.37
N ALA A 124 -9.07 -10.08 9.49
CA ALA A 124 -8.47 -11.18 10.23
C ALA A 124 -9.52 -12.13 10.80
N LYS A 125 -10.61 -11.58 11.36
CA LYS A 125 -11.72 -12.36 11.92
C LYS A 125 -12.33 -13.36 10.93
N GLU A 126 -12.49 -12.96 9.67
CA GLU A 126 -13.03 -13.83 8.61
C GLU A 126 -12.07 -14.97 8.20
N ASN A 127 -10.81 -14.89 8.62
CA ASN A 127 -9.76 -15.86 8.30
C ASN A 127 -9.16 -16.50 9.57
N GLY A 128 -9.99 -16.70 10.60
CA GLY A 128 -9.57 -17.40 11.82
C GLY A 128 -8.65 -16.58 12.75
N GLY A 129 -8.66 -15.25 12.61
CA GLY A 129 -7.83 -14.34 13.40
C GLY A 129 -6.50 -13.96 12.75
N GLU A 130 -6.26 -14.40 11.52
CA GLU A 130 -5.01 -14.12 10.79
C GLU A 130 -5.27 -13.40 9.47
N LEU A 131 -4.26 -12.72 8.92
CA LEU A 131 -4.34 -12.17 7.57
C LEU A 131 -3.73 -13.15 6.57
N LEU A 132 -4.48 -13.48 5.51
CA LEU A 132 -3.95 -14.24 4.39
C LEU A 132 -2.81 -13.44 3.74
N GLY A 133 -1.71 -14.09 3.39
CA GLY A 133 -0.54 -13.42 2.83
C GLY A 133 -0.70 -12.99 1.36
N SER A 134 0.38 -12.97 0.58
CA SER A 134 0.32 -12.66 -0.87
C SER A 134 -0.25 -11.25 -1.20
N VAL A 135 0.03 -10.25 -0.36
CA VAL A 135 -0.49 -8.88 -0.55
C VAL A 135 -2.04 -8.79 -0.41
N LEU A 136 -2.75 -9.91 -0.19
CA LEU A 136 -4.19 -9.94 -0.03
C LEU A 136 -4.77 -9.01 1.04
N PRO A 137 -4.09 -8.72 2.17
CA PRO A 137 -4.66 -7.80 3.15
C PRO A 137 -4.83 -6.41 2.54
N TYR A 138 -3.88 -5.98 1.72
CA TYR A 138 -3.93 -4.71 1.00
C TYR A 138 -4.99 -4.72 -0.10
N MET A 139 -5.11 -5.82 -0.85
CA MET A 139 -6.14 -5.93 -1.90
C MET A 139 -7.56 -5.91 -1.32
N THR A 140 -7.75 -6.61 -0.20
CA THR A 140 -9.05 -6.67 0.50
C THR A 140 -9.49 -5.31 1.05
N LEU A 141 -8.54 -4.42 1.36
CA LEU A 141 -8.83 -3.07 1.83
C LEU A 141 -9.41 -2.14 0.74
N ILE A 142 -9.21 -2.42 -0.55
CA ILE A 142 -9.61 -1.51 -1.64
C ILE A 142 -11.11 -1.21 -1.59
N LYS A 143 -11.95 -2.24 -1.51
CA LYS A 143 -13.41 -2.08 -1.51
C LYS A 143 -13.95 -1.28 -0.32
N PRO A 144 -13.63 -1.62 0.95
CA PRO A 144 -14.10 -0.85 2.10
C PRO A 144 -13.57 0.59 2.09
N LEU A 145 -12.35 0.83 1.61
CA LEU A 145 -11.82 2.19 1.46
C LEU A 145 -12.56 2.99 0.40
N ASN A 146 -12.84 2.39 -0.76
CA ASN A 146 -13.62 3.03 -1.83
C ASN A 146 -15.06 3.33 -1.37
N LYS A 147 -15.68 2.42 -0.62
CA LYS A 147 -17.00 2.66 0.00
C LYS A 147 -16.93 3.87 0.94
N ARG A 148 -15.99 3.87 1.90
CA ARG A 148 -15.83 4.94 2.88
C ARG A 148 -15.54 6.29 2.21
N ALA A 149 -14.69 6.30 1.20
CA ALA A 149 -14.34 7.52 0.49
C ALA A 149 -15.54 8.11 -0.28
N ARG A 150 -16.36 7.26 -0.93
CA ARG A 150 -17.59 7.71 -1.60
C ARG A 150 -18.61 8.31 -0.62
N GLU A 151 -18.81 7.69 0.53
CA GLU A 151 -19.69 8.21 1.58
C GLU A 151 -19.25 9.60 2.09
N LEU A 152 -17.96 9.90 1.99
CA LEU A 152 -17.37 11.19 2.40
C LEU A 152 -17.11 12.15 1.23
N GLY A 153 -17.45 11.80 -0.01
CA GLY A 153 -17.20 12.62 -1.20
C GLY A 153 -15.71 12.75 -1.61
N ASN A 154 -14.84 11.83 -1.17
CA ASN A 154 -13.39 11.91 -1.33
C ASN A 154 -12.87 11.00 -2.47
N GLU A 155 -13.41 11.16 -3.67
CA GLU A 155 -13.15 10.28 -4.83
C GLU A 155 -11.67 10.24 -5.24
N ARG A 156 -10.96 11.38 -5.16
CA ARG A 156 -9.52 11.45 -5.48
C ARG A 156 -8.66 10.71 -4.46
N ALA A 157 -9.03 10.77 -3.17
CA ALA A 157 -8.36 10.01 -2.14
C ALA A 157 -8.59 8.50 -2.33
N ALA A 158 -9.81 8.10 -2.70
CA ALA A 158 -10.14 6.73 -3.06
C ALA A 158 -9.26 6.23 -4.22
N ALA A 159 -9.21 6.97 -5.33
CA ALA A 159 -8.42 6.62 -6.50
C ALA A 159 -6.90 6.58 -6.21
N THR A 160 -6.43 7.43 -5.29
CA THR A 160 -5.04 7.41 -4.81
C THR A 160 -4.73 6.15 -4.01
N MET A 161 -5.61 5.79 -3.07
CA MET A 161 -5.47 4.56 -2.26
C MET A 161 -5.55 3.29 -3.10
N GLU A 162 -6.56 3.18 -3.98
CA GLU A 162 -6.75 2.02 -4.85
C GLU A 162 -5.53 1.81 -5.77
N TYR A 163 -4.99 2.88 -6.34
CA TYR A 163 -3.76 2.81 -7.14
C TYR A 163 -2.61 2.26 -6.31
N ALA A 164 -2.35 2.81 -5.12
CA ALA A 164 -1.23 2.38 -4.29
C ALA A 164 -1.32 0.92 -3.86
N LEU A 165 -2.51 0.47 -3.43
CA LEU A 165 -2.74 -0.91 -3.01
C LEU A 165 -2.62 -1.88 -4.20
N THR A 166 -3.11 -1.48 -5.38
CA THR A 166 -2.96 -2.27 -6.61
C THR A 166 -1.50 -2.37 -7.04
N THR A 167 -0.75 -1.27 -6.99
CA THR A 167 0.67 -1.24 -7.37
C THR A 167 1.53 -2.19 -6.53
N LEU A 168 1.20 -2.40 -5.25
CA LEU A 168 1.87 -3.43 -4.45
C LEU A 168 1.77 -4.81 -5.10
N LEU A 169 0.57 -5.22 -5.51
CA LEU A 169 0.37 -6.52 -6.16
C LEU A 169 1.11 -6.58 -7.50
N LEU A 170 1.05 -5.52 -8.29
CA LEU A 170 1.76 -5.46 -9.59
C LEU A 170 3.26 -5.65 -9.39
N MET A 171 3.87 -4.89 -8.48
CA MET A 171 5.31 -5.00 -8.22
C MET A 171 5.68 -6.36 -7.61
N PHE A 172 4.86 -6.89 -6.70
CA PHE A 172 5.07 -8.21 -6.12
C PHE A 172 5.09 -9.31 -7.19
N THR A 173 4.12 -9.30 -8.09
CA THR A 173 3.97 -10.31 -9.13
C THR A 173 5.06 -10.20 -10.20
N GLU A 174 5.39 -8.99 -10.63
CA GLU A 174 6.46 -8.72 -11.61
C GLU A 174 7.84 -9.10 -11.05
N ALA A 175 8.11 -8.81 -9.78
CA ALA A 175 9.36 -9.19 -9.11
C ALA A 175 9.57 -10.71 -9.03
N ASN A 176 8.48 -11.48 -9.15
CA ASN A 176 8.43 -12.94 -9.14
C ASN A 176 8.18 -13.51 -10.55
N GLY A 177 8.38 -12.73 -11.61
CA GLY A 177 8.41 -13.21 -12.99
C GLY A 177 7.04 -13.39 -13.65
N ALA A 178 5.97 -12.90 -13.03
CA ALA A 178 4.62 -12.95 -13.60
C ALA A 178 4.23 -11.62 -14.27
N ASN A 179 3.25 -11.68 -15.17
CA ASN A 179 2.62 -10.46 -15.72
C ASN A 179 1.68 -9.88 -14.67
N GLY A 180 2.05 -8.76 -14.05
CA GLY A 180 1.31 -8.21 -12.92
C GLY A 180 -0.12 -7.80 -13.24
N TYR A 181 -0.35 -7.17 -14.39
CA TYR A 181 -1.71 -6.84 -14.83
C TYR A 181 -2.55 -8.10 -15.07
N GLY A 182 -1.98 -9.12 -15.71
CA GLY A 182 -2.64 -10.39 -15.95
C GLY A 182 -3.02 -11.11 -14.66
N VAL A 183 -2.16 -11.03 -13.62
CA VAL A 183 -2.47 -11.56 -12.29
C VAL A 183 -3.56 -10.75 -11.60
N TYR A 184 -3.44 -9.42 -11.59
CA TYR A 184 -4.43 -8.53 -10.98
C TYR A 184 -5.84 -8.76 -11.54
N GLU A 185 -6.00 -8.79 -12.86
CA GLU A 185 -7.32 -8.99 -13.49
C GLU A 185 -7.92 -10.36 -13.16
N ARG A 186 -7.09 -11.42 -13.10
CA ARG A 186 -7.54 -12.76 -12.70
C ARG A 186 -7.94 -12.81 -11.22
N MET A 187 -7.12 -12.24 -10.33
CA MET A 187 -7.46 -12.17 -8.90
C MET A 187 -8.75 -11.38 -8.69
N LYS A 188 -8.92 -10.26 -9.39
CA LYS A 188 -10.14 -9.45 -9.37
C LYS A 188 -11.36 -10.19 -9.90
N ALA A 189 -11.22 -10.97 -10.97
CA ALA A 189 -12.31 -11.79 -11.50
C ALA A 189 -12.73 -12.91 -10.53
N LEU A 190 -11.78 -13.42 -9.74
CA LEU A 190 -12.00 -14.45 -8.71
C LEU A 190 -12.42 -13.86 -7.36
N ALA A 191 -12.30 -12.55 -7.17
CA ALA A 191 -12.71 -11.88 -5.95
C ALA A 191 -14.22 -12.06 -5.72
N PRO A 192 -14.68 -12.09 -4.46
CA PRO A 192 -16.11 -12.17 -4.17
C PRO A 192 -16.86 -11.00 -4.82
N ASN A 193 -17.61 -11.31 -5.87
CA ASN A 193 -18.51 -10.36 -6.49
C ASN A 193 -19.82 -10.39 -5.69
N GLN A 194 -20.14 -9.29 -5.02
CA GLN A 194 -21.49 -9.10 -4.51
C GLN A 194 -22.43 -9.02 -5.71
N PHE A 195 -23.21 -10.07 -5.93
CA PHE A 195 -24.57 -9.83 -6.36
C PHE A 195 -25.16 -8.87 -5.31
N PHE A 196 -25.51 -7.65 -5.76
CA PHE A 196 -26.13 -6.67 -4.89
C PHE A 196 -27.31 -7.33 -4.18
N SER A 197 -27.43 -7.10 -2.86
CA SER A 197 -28.73 -7.33 -2.22
C SER A 197 -29.71 -6.39 -2.91
N LEU A 198 -30.71 -6.96 -3.60
CA LEU A 198 -31.75 -6.20 -4.30
C LEU A 198 -32.68 -5.45 -3.31
N ASN A 199 -32.41 -5.49 -2.01
CA ASN A 199 -33.10 -4.70 -0.99
C ASN A 199 -32.80 -3.22 -1.16
N GLN A 200 -31.61 -2.87 -1.68
CA GLN A 200 -31.28 -1.48 -2.03
C GLN A 200 -32.16 -0.93 -3.17
N VAL A 201 -32.82 -1.80 -3.93
CA VAL A 201 -33.80 -1.45 -4.98
C VAL A 201 -35.24 -1.88 -4.61
N GLY A 202 -35.52 -2.13 -3.32
CA GLY A 202 -36.89 -2.32 -2.81
C GLY A 202 -37.50 -3.71 -3.00
N ILE A 203 -36.70 -4.75 -3.29
CA ILE A 203 -37.21 -6.12 -3.41
C ILE A 203 -37.08 -6.84 -2.06
N GLU A 204 -38.15 -6.81 -1.27
CA GLU A 204 -38.27 -7.30 0.13
C GLU A 204 -37.90 -8.79 0.38
N ARG A 205 -37.58 -9.56 -0.67
CA ARG A 205 -37.19 -10.99 -0.57
C ARG A 205 -35.77 -11.28 -1.05
N SER A 206 -34.92 -10.26 -1.14
CA SER A 206 -33.55 -10.44 -1.60
C SER A 206 -32.56 -10.64 -0.45
N ILE A 207 -31.48 -11.35 -0.79
CA ILE A 207 -30.42 -11.94 0.05
C ILE A 207 -30.20 -11.20 1.38
N SER A 208 -30.16 -12.01 2.46
CA SER A 208 -29.87 -11.68 3.86
C SER A 208 -28.93 -10.48 4.05
N VAL A 209 -29.28 -9.58 4.96
CA VAL A 209 -28.42 -8.49 5.44
C VAL A 209 -27.17 -9.05 6.15
N ASP A 210 -27.32 -10.21 6.79
CA ASP A 210 -26.25 -11.07 7.30
C ASP A 210 -25.83 -12.07 6.21
N SER A 211 -25.37 -11.53 5.09
CA SER A 211 -24.95 -12.33 3.96
C SER A 211 -23.66 -13.11 4.32
N PRO A 212 -23.60 -14.44 4.11
CA PRO A 212 -22.36 -15.22 4.26
C PRO A 212 -21.31 -14.87 3.19
N TYR A 213 -21.66 -14.02 2.21
CA TYR A 213 -20.73 -13.48 1.23
C TYR A 213 -19.87 -12.40 1.87
N THR A 214 -18.70 -12.80 2.35
CA THR A 214 -17.67 -11.88 2.81
C THR A 214 -16.98 -11.25 1.61
N ASP A 215 -16.78 -9.93 1.64
CA ASP A 215 -16.04 -9.18 0.60
C ASP A 215 -14.52 -9.41 0.66
N ILE A 216 -14.09 -10.50 1.32
CA ILE A 216 -12.71 -10.79 1.66
C ILE A 216 -12.09 -11.63 0.55
N TRP A 217 -10.98 -11.16 0.00
CA TRP A 217 -10.31 -11.88 -1.06
C TRP A 217 -9.56 -13.08 -0.47
N THR A 218 -9.80 -14.26 -1.02
CA THR A 218 -9.10 -15.49 -0.63
C THR A 218 -8.13 -15.97 -1.71
N MET A 219 -8.37 -15.60 -2.97
CA MET A 219 -7.54 -16.01 -4.10
C MET A 219 -6.37 -15.05 -4.31
N GLY A 220 -5.14 -15.49 -4.06
CA GLY A 220 -3.92 -14.71 -4.17
C GLY A 220 -2.84 -15.37 -5.02
N PHE A 221 -1.80 -14.62 -5.34
CA PHE A 221 -0.66 -15.07 -6.15
C PHE A 221 0.42 -15.72 -5.28
N ASP A 222 0.77 -16.97 -5.54
CA ASP A 222 1.92 -17.57 -4.87
C ASP A 222 3.20 -17.36 -5.68
N PRO A 223 4.21 -16.67 -5.13
CA PRO A 223 5.49 -16.47 -5.81
C PRO A 223 6.30 -17.76 -5.99
N ILE A 224 6.01 -18.84 -5.25
CA ILE A 224 6.76 -20.11 -5.34
C ILE A 224 6.41 -20.87 -6.62
N ASP A 225 5.13 -20.99 -6.94
CA ASP A 225 4.67 -21.72 -8.13
C ASP A 225 4.23 -20.79 -9.28
N GLY A 226 4.13 -19.49 -9.03
CA GLY A 226 3.75 -18.48 -10.03
C GLY A 226 2.28 -18.53 -10.41
N THR A 227 1.41 -19.11 -9.57
CA THR A 227 -0.02 -19.31 -9.85
C THR A 227 -0.93 -18.57 -8.87
N ILE A 228 -2.19 -18.39 -9.26
CA ILE A 228 -3.23 -17.87 -8.37
C ILE A 228 -3.94 -19.06 -7.72
N LYS A 229 -4.04 -19.05 -6.39
CA LYS A 229 -4.69 -20.10 -5.62
C LYS A 229 -5.34 -19.56 -4.36
N ASP A 230 -6.08 -20.42 -3.69
CA ASP A 230 -6.69 -20.09 -2.41
C ASP A 230 -5.60 -19.96 -1.34
N CYS A 231 -5.40 -18.75 -0.82
CA CYS A 231 -4.41 -18.47 0.19
C CYS A 231 -4.77 -19.07 1.56
N ARG A 232 -6.00 -19.54 1.77
CA ARG A 232 -6.36 -20.31 2.97
C ARG A 232 -5.59 -21.61 3.05
N ASP A 233 -5.30 -22.22 1.91
CA ASP A 233 -4.53 -23.47 1.80
C ASP A 233 -3.01 -23.24 1.83
N MET A 234 -2.56 -21.98 1.76
CA MET A 234 -1.14 -21.62 1.87
C MET A 234 -0.71 -21.57 3.34
N ALA A 235 0.55 -21.93 3.62
CA ALA A 235 1.11 -21.83 4.97
C ALA A 235 1.52 -20.39 5.37
N TYR A 236 1.67 -19.48 4.39
CA TYR A 236 2.12 -18.12 4.65
C TYR A 236 0.96 -17.23 5.12
N ARG A 237 1.16 -16.58 6.27
CA ARG A 237 0.22 -15.64 6.91
C ARG A 237 0.95 -14.34 7.22
N ASP A 238 0.29 -13.22 6.94
CA ASP A 238 0.75 -11.93 7.42
C ASP A 238 0.23 -11.71 8.84
N LYS A 239 1.07 -11.20 9.75
CA LYS A 239 0.59 -10.77 11.06
C LYS A 239 -0.19 -9.47 10.89
N GLU A 240 -1.31 -9.35 11.60
CA GLU A 240 -2.10 -8.12 11.59
C GLU A 240 -1.27 -6.90 12.02
N GLU A 241 -0.43 -7.09 13.04
CA GLU A 241 0.48 -6.06 13.54
C GLU A 241 1.48 -5.57 12.49
N ASP A 242 2.04 -6.47 11.66
CA ASP A 242 2.98 -6.09 10.61
C ASP A 242 2.30 -5.21 9.55
N VAL A 243 1.10 -5.60 9.07
CA VAL A 243 0.34 -4.83 8.08
C VAL A 243 -0.11 -3.49 8.66
N ARG A 244 -0.57 -3.48 9.92
CA ARG A 244 -0.92 -2.27 10.68
C ARG A 244 0.26 -1.30 10.74
N ASN A 245 1.43 -1.80 11.13
CA ASN A 245 2.63 -0.98 11.29
C ASN A 245 3.12 -0.42 9.95
N VAL A 246 3.00 -1.18 8.85
CA VAL A 246 3.26 -0.67 7.50
C VAL A 246 2.35 0.51 7.16
N LEU A 247 1.03 0.37 7.34
CA LEU A 247 0.07 1.45 7.01
C LEU A 247 0.30 2.70 7.86
N LEU A 248 0.59 2.54 9.15
CA LEU A 248 0.93 3.65 10.04
C LEU A 248 2.25 4.32 9.65
N ALA A 249 3.27 3.54 9.30
CA ALA A 249 4.55 4.09 8.86
C ALA A 249 4.40 4.86 7.54
N VAL A 250 3.59 4.37 6.60
CA VAL A 250 3.24 5.10 5.36
C VAL A 250 2.60 6.44 5.71
N LYS A 251 1.57 6.45 6.56
CA LYS A 251 0.90 7.69 7.00
C LYS A 251 1.91 8.69 7.59
N ASN A 252 2.78 8.24 8.49
CA ASN A 252 3.76 9.10 9.17
C ASN A 252 4.80 9.67 8.19
N ALA A 253 5.35 8.84 7.30
CA ALA A 253 6.30 9.31 6.29
C ALA A 253 5.65 10.32 5.33
N LEU A 254 4.39 10.07 4.96
CA LEU A 254 3.62 10.94 4.08
C LEU A 254 3.34 12.31 4.74
N GLN A 255 3.05 12.33 6.06
CA GLN A 255 2.96 13.57 6.85
C GLN A 255 4.25 14.37 6.82
N VAL A 256 5.41 13.72 6.99
CA VAL A 256 6.72 14.39 6.93
C VAL A 256 6.95 15.01 5.56
N ILE A 257 6.69 14.27 4.48
CA ILE A 257 6.85 14.75 3.10
C ILE A 257 5.97 15.97 2.84
N TRP A 258 4.72 15.93 3.29
CA TRP A 258 3.78 17.03 3.09
C TRP A 258 4.08 18.25 3.95
N ASN A 259 4.62 18.07 5.16
CA ASN A 259 5.13 19.17 5.98
C ASN A 259 6.31 19.87 5.30
N ILE A 260 7.22 19.11 4.68
CA ILE A 260 8.32 19.68 3.87
C ILE A 260 7.74 20.47 2.70
N ALA A 261 6.80 19.88 1.95
CA ALA A 261 6.17 20.54 0.80
C ALA A 261 5.42 21.83 1.17
N ALA A 262 4.76 21.87 2.34
CA ALA A 262 4.05 23.05 2.83
C ALA A 262 4.99 24.18 3.28
N SER A 263 6.26 23.87 3.56
CA SER A 263 7.28 24.84 3.98
C SER A 263 8.05 25.49 2.82
N LEU A 264 7.81 25.04 1.58
CA LEU A 264 8.39 25.56 0.34
C LEU A 264 7.50 26.66 -0.28
#